data_AF-A0A966UP36-F1
#
_entry.id   AF-A0A966UP36-F1
#
_cell.length_a   1.000
_cell.length_b   1.000
_cell.length_c   1.000
_cell.angle_alpha   90.00
_cell.angle_beta   90.00
_cell.angle_gamma   90.00
#
_symmetry.space_group_name_H-M   'P 1'
#
loop_
_entity.id
_entity.type
_entity.pdbx_description
1 polymer ?
#
loop_
_entity_poly.entity_id
_entity_poly.type
_entity_poly.pdbx_seq_one_letter_code
_entity_poly.pdbx_strand_id
1 'polypeptide(L)'
;MRIAIIGDSFTYTYKDTWIQTLVETLNLKLIHQSGFPGHSEFRIYKEFKIIINSNNLPDVILICHTEHARLYNPTIPIKPSFSNNLKYDILNKKTDFIKIVNNYYEFLYDSEYSSVMHNFIIKDIQEICRDKNIKLINIPCFEHDFVEKNYGLWFLTK
;
A
#
# COMPACT_ATOMS: atom_id res chain seq x y z
N MET A 1 16.91 -17.72 -2.32
CA MET A 1 16.02 -17.09 -1.33
C MET A 1 14.69 -16.79 -2.01
N ARG A 2 13.56 -17.09 -1.37
CA ARG A 2 12.20 -16.84 -1.88
C ARG A 2 11.73 -15.47 -1.42
N ILE A 3 11.22 -14.67 -2.35
CA ILE A 3 10.73 -13.32 -2.07
C ILE A 3 9.27 -13.16 -2.50
N ALA A 4 8.49 -12.47 -1.68
CA ALA A 4 7.18 -11.93 -2.05
C ALA A 4 7.26 -10.40 -2.08
N ILE A 5 6.68 -9.78 -3.11
CA ILE A 5 6.70 -8.32 -3.31
C ILE A 5 5.26 -7.83 -3.42
N ILE A 6 4.82 -6.99 -2.49
CA ILE A 6 3.47 -6.44 -2.49
C ILE A 6 3.49 -4.94 -2.27
N GLY A 7 2.45 -4.23 -2.70
CA GLY A 7 2.36 -2.81 -2.40
C GLY A 7 1.39 -2.04 -3.28
N ASP A 8 1.72 -0.78 -3.50
CA ASP A 8 0.96 0.14 -4.33
C ASP A 8 1.31 0.02 -5.84
N SER A 9 1.09 1.10 -6.61
CA SER A 9 1.42 1.16 -8.03
C SER A 9 2.89 0.88 -8.37
N PHE A 10 3.83 1.14 -7.46
CA PHE A 10 5.25 0.87 -7.71
C PHE A 10 5.58 -0.61 -7.80
N THR A 11 4.69 -1.46 -7.32
CA THR A 11 4.83 -2.93 -7.34
C THR A 11 3.91 -3.59 -8.36
N TYR A 12 3.18 -2.83 -9.18
CA TYR A 12 2.14 -3.38 -10.07
C TYR A 12 2.70 -4.16 -11.26
N THR A 13 3.77 -3.67 -11.88
CA THR A 13 4.37 -4.27 -13.08
C THR A 13 5.70 -4.94 -12.73
N TYR A 14 5.93 -6.16 -13.23
CA TYR A 14 7.21 -6.84 -13.09
C TYR A 14 8.20 -6.49 -14.21
N LYS A 15 7.83 -6.72 -15.47
CA LYS A 15 8.73 -6.59 -16.63
C LYS A 15 9.23 -5.16 -16.84
N ASP A 16 10.51 -5.05 -17.17
CA ASP A 16 11.20 -3.78 -17.46
C ASP A 16 11.11 -2.78 -16.30
N THR A 17 11.02 -3.29 -15.06
CA THR A 17 10.95 -2.48 -13.85
C THR A 17 12.09 -2.83 -12.88
N TRP A 18 12.23 -2.00 -11.85
CA TRP A 18 13.15 -2.24 -10.74
C TRP A 18 12.92 -3.59 -10.04
N ILE A 19 11.70 -4.15 -10.08
CA ILE A 19 11.39 -5.45 -9.48
C ILE A 19 12.12 -6.56 -10.24
N GLN A 20 12.05 -6.54 -11.57
CA GLN A 20 12.77 -7.50 -12.40
C GLN A 20 14.27 -7.37 -12.16
N THR A 21 14.80 -6.14 -12.20
CA THR A 21 16.23 -5.88 -11.93
C THR A 21 16.65 -6.41 -10.56
N LEU A 22 15.86 -6.19 -9.51
CA LEU A 22 16.13 -6.67 -8.15
C LEU A 22 16.18 -8.21 -8.12
N VAL A 23 15.16 -8.85 -8.68
CA VAL A 23 15.02 -10.32 -8.66
C VAL A 23 16.15 -10.99 -9.43
N GLU A 24 16.49 -10.48 -10.61
CA GLU A 24 17.53 -11.04 -11.47
C GLU A 24 18.93 -10.79 -10.90
N THR A 25 19.22 -9.56 -10.47
CA THR A 25 20.55 -9.19 -9.93
C THR A 25 20.89 -9.97 -8.67
N LEU A 26 19.90 -10.21 -7.81
CA LEU A 26 20.09 -10.94 -6.55
C LEU A 26 19.77 -12.44 -6.64
N ASN A 27 19.47 -12.94 -7.85
CA ASN A 27 19.09 -14.34 -8.10
C ASN A 27 18.01 -14.85 -7.13
N LEU A 28 16.94 -14.07 -6.97
CA LEU A 28 15.83 -14.38 -6.06
C LEU A 28 14.78 -15.23 -6.77
N LYS A 29 14.10 -16.10 -6.00
CA LYS A 29 12.91 -16.79 -6.48
C LYS A 29 11.68 -15.96 -6.10
N LEU A 30 11.16 -15.17 -7.04
CA LEU A 30 9.90 -14.45 -6.85
C LEU A 30 8.75 -15.46 -6.77
N ILE A 31 8.13 -15.57 -5.60
CA ILE A 31 6.99 -16.50 -5.38
C ILE A 31 5.64 -15.80 -5.42
N HIS A 32 5.61 -14.48 -5.26
CA HIS A 32 4.40 -13.67 -5.29
C HIS A 32 4.73 -12.22 -5.65
N GLN A 33 3.93 -11.62 -6.52
CA GLN A 33 3.99 -10.19 -6.84
C GLN A 33 2.58 -9.62 -7.01
N SER A 34 2.29 -8.51 -6.34
CA SER A 34 1.00 -7.82 -6.47
C SER A 34 1.08 -6.35 -6.09
N GLY A 35 0.74 -5.47 -7.02
CA GLY A 35 0.56 -4.04 -6.75
C GLY A 35 -0.89 -3.62 -6.87
N PHE A 36 -1.28 -2.63 -6.07
CA PHE A 36 -2.66 -2.12 -6.00
C PHE A 36 -2.71 -0.61 -6.25
N PRO A 37 -2.62 -0.15 -7.52
CA PRO A 37 -2.63 1.27 -7.85
C PRO A 37 -3.83 2.04 -7.29
N GLY A 38 -3.58 3.02 -6.43
CA GLY A 38 -4.61 3.89 -5.86
C GLY A 38 -5.51 3.24 -4.80
N HIS A 39 -5.16 2.05 -4.30
CA HIS A 39 -5.81 1.46 -3.15
C HIS A 39 -5.17 1.92 -1.83
N SER A 40 -5.90 1.73 -0.72
CA SER A 40 -5.44 1.99 0.64
C SER A 40 -4.47 0.93 1.16
N GLU A 41 -3.76 1.26 2.22
CA GLU A 41 -2.87 0.34 2.95
C GLU A 41 -3.58 -0.95 3.38
N PHE A 42 -4.85 -0.87 3.76
CA PHE A 42 -5.63 -2.06 4.14
C PHE A 42 -5.76 -3.09 3.00
N ARG A 43 -5.73 -2.67 1.72
CA ARG A 43 -5.74 -3.61 0.59
C ARG A 43 -4.43 -4.39 0.52
N ILE A 44 -3.29 -3.71 0.73
CA ILE A 44 -1.95 -4.32 0.80
C ILE A 44 -1.91 -5.29 1.98
N TYR A 45 -2.42 -4.88 3.14
CA TYR A 45 -2.51 -5.73 4.32
C TYR A 45 -3.34 -7.01 4.09
N LYS A 46 -4.49 -6.92 3.40
CA LYS A 46 -5.26 -8.12 3.05
C LYS A 46 -4.45 -9.11 2.21
N GLU A 47 -3.66 -8.60 1.27
CA GLU A 47 -2.79 -9.43 0.44
C GLU A 47 -1.66 -10.08 1.25
N PHE A 48 -1.04 -9.30 2.15
CA PHE A 48 -0.09 -9.82 3.13
C PHE A 48 -0.68 -11.00 3.93
N LYS A 49 -1.93 -10.86 4.42
CA LYS A 49 -2.61 -11.94 5.16
C LYS A 49 -2.86 -13.20 4.32
N ILE A 50 -3.04 -13.07 3.01
CA ILE A 50 -3.14 -14.23 2.12
C ILE A 50 -1.78 -14.94 2.03
N ILE A 51 -0.70 -14.19 1.84
CA ILE A 51 0.66 -14.73 1.69
C ILE A 51 1.11 -15.45 2.96
N ILE A 52 0.96 -14.83 4.13
CA ILE A 52 1.42 -15.40 5.43
C ILE A 52 0.60 -16.61 5.91
N ASN A 53 -0.56 -16.85 5.30
CA ASN A 53 -1.40 -18.03 5.54
C ASN A 53 -1.26 -19.10 4.44
N SER A 54 -0.41 -18.87 3.43
CA SER A 54 -0.14 -19.86 2.38
C SER A 54 0.84 -20.93 2.86
N ASN A 55 0.79 -22.11 2.24
CA ASN A 55 1.74 -23.21 2.50
C ASN A 55 3.15 -22.93 1.96
N ASN A 56 3.32 -21.89 1.14
CA ASN A 56 4.60 -21.54 0.53
C ASN A 56 5.06 -20.16 1.03
N LEU A 57 5.46 -20.10 2.30
CA LEU A 57 5.91 -18.86 2.91
C LEU A 57 7.21 -18.34 2.26
N PRO A 58 7.33 -17.02 2.01
CA PRO A 58 8.58 -16.41 1.55
C PRO A 58 9.63 -16.38 2.67
N ASP A 59 10.90 -16.28 2.28
CA ASP A 59 11.99 -15.99 3.23
C ASP A 59 12.10 -14.47 3.48
N VAL A 60 11.69 -13.66 2.49
CA VAL A 60 11.66 -12.20 2.53
C VAL A 60 10.33 -11.69 1.98
N ILE A 61 9.72 -10.73 2.67
CA ILE A 61 8.60 -9.93 2.15
C ILE A 61 9.10 -8.50 1.97
N LEU A 62 8.87 -7.94 0.79
CA LEU A 62 9.06 -6.52 0.50
C LEU A 62 7.69 -5.88 0.32
N ILE A 63 7.42 -4.81 1.07
CA ILE A 63 6.17 -4.07 1.01
C ILE A 63 6.44 -2.62 0.60
N CYS A 64 5.86 -2.18 -0.52
CA CYS A 64 5.74 -0.76 -0.82
C CYS A 64 4.45 -0.21 -0.21
N HIS A 65 4.57 0.51 0.90
CA HIS A 65 3.44 1.09 1.61
C HIS A 65 2.84 2.26 0.83
N THR A 66 1.54 2.43 0.97
CA THR A 66 0.85 3.61 0.44
C THR A 66 0.61 4.65 1.55
N GLU A 67 0.13 5.80 1.14
CA GLU A 67 -0.13 6.93 2.02
C GLU A 67 -1.43 6.70 2.84
N HIS A 68 -1.43 7.17 4.09
CA HIS A 68 -2.48 6.83 5.06
C HIS A 68 -3.85 7.46 4.72
N ALA A 69 -3.87 8.60 4.03
CA ALA A 69 -5.11 9.24 3.57
C ALA A 69 -5.78 8.52 2.39
N ARG A 70 -5.17 7.46 1.85
CA ARG A 70 -5.82 6.63 0.83
C ARG A 70 -7.04 5.93 1.41
N LEU A 71 -8.20 6.35 0.94
CA LEU A 71 -9.48 5.79 1.33
C LEU A 71 -9.58 4.31 0.94
N TYR A 72 -10.01 3.50 1.91
CA TYR A 72 -10.32 2.11 1.65
C TYR A 72 -11.63 1.98 0.87
N ASN A 73 -11.58 1.19 -0.20
CA ASN A 73 -12.76 0.67 -0.86
C ASN A 73 -12.48 -0.79 -1.26
N PRO A 74 -13.44 -1.71 -1.01
CA PRO A 74 -13.22 -3.14 -1.19
C PRO A 74 -12.99 -3.55 -2.64
N THR A 75 -13.45 -2.78 -3.63
CA THR A 75 -13.49 -3.18 -5.04
C THR A 75 -12.83 -2.18 -5.99
N ILE A 76 -12.94 -0.87 -5.73
CA ILE A 76 -12.52 0.18 -6.66
C ILE A 76 -11.52 1.12 -5.97
N PRO A 77 -10.35 1.42 -6.55
CA PRO A 77 -9.47 2.43 -6.00
C PRO A 77 -10.15 3.80 -6.06
N ILE A 78 -10.26 4.49 -4.92
CA ILE A 78 -10.77 5.87 -4.88
C ILE A 78 -9.63 6.77 -5.33
N LYS A 79 -9.59 7.06 -6.62
CA LYS A 79 -8.70 8.08 -7.17
C LYS A 79 -9.38 9.43 -7.03
N PRO A 80 -8.66 10.50 -6.66
CA PRO A 80 -9.13 11.86 -6.91
C PRO A 80 -9.10 12.10 -8.42
N SER A 81 -10.01 11.47 -9.18
CA SER A 81 -10.21 11.80 -10.59
C SER A 81 -11.11 13.01 -10.66
N PHE A 82 -10.56 14.17 -10.32
CA PHE A 82 -11.00 15.38 -11.00
C PHE A 82 -10.43 15.30 -12.43
N SER A 83 -11.06 14.50 -13.30
CA SER A 83 -10.77 14.62 -14.71
C SER A 83 -11.10 16.06 -15.11
N ASN A 84 -10.23 16.71 -15.87
CA ASN A 84 -10.48 18.07 -16.36
C ASN A 84 -11.79 18.18 -17.18
N ASN A 85 -12.36 17.04 -17.59
CA ASN A 85 -13.65 16.95 -18.28
C ASN A 85 -14.85 17.01 -17.31
N LEU A 86 -14.71 16.58 -16.04
CA LEU A 86 -15.75 16.79 -15.03
C LEU A 86 -15.82 18.26 -14.58
N LYS A 87 -14.73 19.04 -14.71
CA LYS A 87 -14.75 20.47 -14.36
C LYS A 87 -15.80 21.25 -15.15
N TYR A 88 -16.08 20.86 -16.39
CA TYR A 88 -17.06 21.48 -17.27
C TYR A 88 -18.50 21.04 -16.98
N ASP A 89 -18.76 19.76 -16.71
CA ASP A 89 -20.11 19.29 -16.36
C ASP A 89 -20.52 19.66 -14.93
N ILE A 90 -19.57 19.67 -13.99
CA ILE A 90 -19.83 20.13 -12.63
C ILE A 90 -20.19 21.61 -12.66
N LEU A 91 -19.69 22.45 -13.59
CA LEU A 91 -20.04 23.89 -13.66
C LEU A 91 -21.54 24.16 -13.84
N ASN A 92 -22.26 23.26 -14.50
CA ASN A 92 -23.66 23.45 -14.86
C ASN A 92 -24.65 22.67 -13.98
N LYS A 93 -24.18 21.83 -13.03
CA LYS A 93 -24.99 21.04 -12.07
C LYS A 93 -24.43 21.08 -10.62
N LYS A 94 -23.80 22.20 -10.24
CA LYS A 94 -22.61 22.24 -9.37
C LYS A 94 -22.75 22.02 -7.86
N THR A 95 -23.90 22.31 -7.25
CA THR A 95 -23.97 22.39 -5.78
C THR A 95 -24.01 21.03 -5.10
N ASP A 96 -24.78 20.09 -5.64
CA ASP A 96 -25.11 18.88 -4.89
C ASP A 96 -23.96 17.86 -4.91
N PHE A 97 -23.24 17.74 -6.02
CA PHE A 97 -22.11 16.81 -6.13
C PHE A 97 -20.90 17.26 -5.29
N ILE A 98 -20.55 18.55 -5.32
CA ILE A 98 -19.48 19.10 -4.47
C ILE A 98 -19.87 18.94 -3.00
N LYS A 99 -21.13 19.21 -2.65
CA LYS A 99 -21.63 19.00 -1.28
C LYS A 99 -21.56 17.54 -0.86
N ILE A 100 -21.88 16.58 -1.73
CA ILE A 100 -21.77 15.14 -1.43
C ILE A 100 -20.31 14.74 -1.20
N VAL A 101 -19.38 15.19 -2.04
CA VAL A 101 -17.95 14.89 -1.87
C VAL A 101 -17.40 15.54 -0.60
N ASN A 102 -17.74 16.81 -0.34
CA ASN A 102 -17.33 17.49 0.89
C ASN A 102 -17.91 16.80 2.12
N ASN A 103 -19.20 16.47 2.13
CA ASN A 103 -19.83 15.73 3.22
C ASN A 103 -19.17 14.37 3.42
N TYR A 104 -18.77 13.69 2.34
CA TYR A 104 -18.06 12.42 2.46
C TYR A 104 -16.74 12.60 3.22
N TYR A 105 -15.91 13.56 2.85
CA TYR A 105 -14.65 13.80 3.56
C TYR A 105 -14.88 14.37 4.97
N GLU A 106 -15.82 15.29 5.14
CA GLU A 106 -16.11 15.96 6.41
C GLU A 106 -16.69 14.99 7.47
N PHE A 107 -17.53 14.05 7.06
CA PHE A 107 -18.20 13.14 8.00
C PHE A 107 -17.58 11.75 8.08
N LEU A 108 -16.82 11.31 7.08
CA LEU A 108 -16.29 9.93 7.03
C LEU A 108 -14.76 9.85 6.99
N TYR A 109 -14.06 10.93 6.63
CA TYR A 109 -12.60 10.94 6.64
C TYR A 109 -12.08 11.63 7.91
N ASP A 110 -11.38 10.84 8.71
CA ASP A 110 -10.61 11.32 9.85
C ASP A 110 -9.14 10.97 9.59
N SER A 111 -8.30 12.00 9.46
CA SER A 111 -6.88 11.85 9.16
C SER A 111 -6.09 11.25 10.31
N GLU A 112 -6.47 11.58 11.55
CA GLU A 112 -5.82 11.03 12.75
C GLU A 112 -6.14 9.54 12.86
N TYR A 113 -7.43 9.18 12.74
CA TYR A 113 -7.84 7.79 12.69
C TYR A 113 -7.14 7.00 11.58
N SER A 114 -7.10 7.56 10.36
CA SER A 114 -6.44 6.93 9.21
C SER A 114 -4.96 6.69 9.45
N SER A 115 -4.25 7.66 10.04
CA SER A 115 -2.84 7.54 10.41
C SER A 115 -2.62 6.48 11.50
N VAL A 116 -3.44 6.47 12.55
CA VAL A 116 -3.37 5.47 13.63
C VAL A 116 -3.59 4.06 13.09
N MET A 117 -4.59 3.88 12.22
CA MET A 117 -4.87 2.59 11.59
C MET A 117 -3.73 2.12 10.69
N HIS A 118 -3.13 3.02 9.92
CA HIS A 118 -1.95 2.73 9.10
C HIS A 118 -0.79 2.20 9.95
N ASN A 119 -0.52 2.86 11.08
CA ASN A 119 0.53 2.45 12.02
C ASN A 119 0.24 1.07 12.64
N PHE A 120 -1.01 0.80 13.02
CA PHE A 120 -1.38 -0.51 13.55
C PHE A 120 -1.23 -1.63 12.51
N ILE A 121 -1.56 -1.36 11.25
CA ILE A 121 -1.35 -2.32 10.16
C ILE A 121 0.14 -2.64 10.01
N ILE A 122 1.00 -1.63 9.95
CA ILE A 122 2.45 -1.83 9.83
C ILE A 122 3.00 -2.60 11.02
N LYS A 123 2.57 -2.27 12.24
CA LYS A 123 2.98 -2.97 13.45
C LYS A 123 2.59 -4.45 13.43
N ASP A 124 1.34 -4.76 13.05
CA ASP A 124 0.87 -6.14 12.96
C ASP A 124 1.63 -6.94 11.88
N ILE A 125 1.94 -6.33 10.73
CA ILE A 125 2.80 -6.93 9.70
C ILE A 125 4.17 -7.28 10.30
N GLN A 126 4.80 -6.35 11.01
CA GLN A 126 6.12 -6.54 11.62
C GLN A 126 6.11 -7.66 12.67
N GLU A 127 5.10 -7.70 13.53
CA GLU A 127 4.94 -8.74 14.55
C GLU A 127 4.76 -10.12 13.90
N ILE A 128 3.88 -10.25 12.91
CA ILE A 128 3.67 -11.50 12.19
C ILE A 128 4.94 -11.98 11.47
N CYS A 129 5.66 -11.07 10.80
CA CYS A 129 6.92 -11.40 10.13
C CYS A 129 7.97 -11.88 11.13
N ARG A 130 8.09 -11.21 12.29
CA ARG A 130 8.99 -11.59 13.38
C ARG A 130 8.67 -12.99 13.90
N ASP A 131 7.40 -13.24 14.22
CA ASP A 131 6.94 -14.52 14.77
C ASP A 131 7.15 -15.68 13.79
N LYS A 132 6.98 -15.43 12.49
CA LYS A 132 7.21 -16.42 11.43
C LYS A 132 8.66 -16.49 10.94
N ASN A 133 9.57 -15.70 11.52
CA ASN A 133 10.97 -15.59 11.11
C ASN A 133 11.14 -15.25 9.61
N ILE A 134 10.28 -14.36 9.11
CA ILE A 134 10.30 -13.81 7.74
C ILE A 134 10.99 -12.46 7.79
N LYS A 135 11.98 -12.23 6.92
CA LYS A 135 12.60 -10.92 6.81
C LYS A 135 11.63 -9.95 6.14
N LEU A 136 11.44 -8.78 6.72
CA LEU A 136 10.57 -7.75 6.18
C LEU A 136 11.41 -6.57 5.68
N ILE A 137 11.11 -6.09 4.48
CA ILE A 137 11.64 -4.86 3.89
C ILE A 137 10.46 -3.93 3.66
N ASN A 138 10.42 -2.82 4.38
CA ASN A 138 9.39 -1.80 4.19
C ASN A 138 9.94 -0.68 3.32
N ILE A 139 9.30 -0.41 2.19
CA ILE A 139 9.56 0.75 1.35
C ILE A 139 8.48 1.79 1.65
N PRO A 140 8.85 2.98 2.16
CA PRO A 140 7.90 4.03 2.48
C PRO A 140 7.24 4.61 1.23
N CYS A 141 6.05 5.19 1.38
CA CYS A 141 5.44 5.97 0.31
C CYS A 141 6.26 7.25 0.03
N PHE A 142 6.30 7.70 -1.23
CA PHE A 142 7.11 8.85 -1.67
C PHE A 142 6.76 10.20 -1.03
N GLU A 143 5.63 10.31 -0.33
CA GLU A 143 5.13 11.60 0.16
C GLU A 143 5.62 12.04 1.54
N HIS A 144 6.35 11.27 2.37
CA HIS A 144 6.95 11.89 3.57
C HIS A 144 8.02 11.09 4.35
N ASP A 145 8.89 11.89 4.99
CA ASP A 145 9.77 11.63 6.15
C ASP A 145 9.16 10.74 7.25
N PHE A 146 7.84 10.58 7.35
CA PHE A 146 7.14 9.94 8.47
C PHE A 146 7.52 8.47 8.66
N VAL A 147 7.60 7.71 7.57
CA VAL A 147 7.92 6.27 7.65
C VAL A 147 9.41 6.07 7.92
N GLU A 148 10.31 6.83 7.29
CA GLU A 148 11.74 6.80 7.63
C GLU A 148 12.02 7.28 9.07
N LYS A 149 11.35 8.34 9.51
CA LYS A 149 11.59 9.00 10.80
C LYS A 149 11.02 8.25 12.00
N ASN A 150 9.87 7.59 11.85
CA ASN A 150 9.24 6.83 12.94
C ASN A 150 9.50 5.32 12.84
N TYR A 151 9.77 4.84 11.64
CA TYR A 151 9.82 3.41 11.35
C TYR A 151 10.89 3.06 10.32
N GLY A 152 12.01 3.76 10.14
CA GLY A 152 13.22 3.42 9.33
C GLY A 152 13.16 2.46 8.10
N LEU A 153 14.20 2.50 7.26
CA LEU A 153 14.46 1.39 6.33
C LEU A 153 14.87 0.14 7.13
N TRP A 154 13.92 -0.76 7.44
CA TRP A 154 14.23 -1.97 8.22
C TRP A 154 14.81 -3.08 7.35
N PHE A 155 16.02 -3.53 7.70
CA PHE A 155 16.41 -4.92 7.55
C PHE A 155 16.18 -5.59 8.91
N LEU A 156 15.07 -6.32 9.08
CA LEU A 156 14.94 -7.22 10.23
C LEU A 156 15.77 -8.48 9.95
N THR A 157 17.03 -8.47 10.36
CA THR A 157 17.79 -9.69 10.60
C THR A 157 17.92 -9.89 12.11
N LYS A 158 17.86 -11.16 12.55
CA LYS A 158 18.10 -11.57 13.94
C LYS A 158 19.30 -10.88 14.56
#